data_AF-A0A0C3MKK7-F1
#
_entry.id   AF-A0A0C3MKK7-F1
#
_cell.length_a   1.000
_cell.length_b   1.000
_cell.length_c   1.000
_cell.angle_alpha   90.00
_cell.angle_beta   90.00
_cell.angle_gamma   90.00
#
_symmetry.space_group_name_H-M   'P 1'
#
loop_
_entity.id
_entity.type
_entity.pdbx_description
1 polymer ?
#
loop_
_entity_poly.entity_id
_entity_poly.type
_entity_poly.pdbx_seq_one_letter_code
_entity_poly.pdbx_strand_id
1 'polypeptide(L)'
;MLVLAVFHSMWVPQIVRNITRGTRKALQKRYVVGTTVLRALLVLYYFVCPENILLLETNLWAYGIILWLAIQVLFLVVQEYLGAHFFIPKGWISIPEVYDYHPNLMSDPEAPEQNLGDCAICLEPIVARQEGATFGNEKAGDGHLNPVGTGASLLINAGMRRQYAFTPCSHIMHTACLEQWMRVKSICPSCRTPLPPL
;
A
#
# COMPACT_ATOMS: atom_id res chain seq x y z
N MET A 1 18.32 33.29 4.98
CA MET A 1 17.56 32.77 3.82
C MET A 1 17.51 31.25 3.80
N LEU A 2 18.65 30.54 3.76
CA LEU A 2 18.69 29.06 3.79
C LEU A 2 17.95 28.44 4.98
N VAL A 3 18.14 28.98 6.19
CA VAL A 3 17.47 28.49 7.40
C VAL A 3 15.94 28.56 7.27
N LEU A 4 15.41 29.69 6.77
CA LEU A 4 13.96 29.84 6.55
C LEU A 4 13.45 28.85 5.50
N ALA A 5 14.18 28.66 4.39
CA ALA A 5 13.82 27.67 3.38
C ALA A 5 13.77 26.24 3.97
N VAL A 6 14.69 25.87 4.86
CA VAL A 6 14.68 24.58 5.56
C VAL A 6 13.47 24.47 6.50
N PHE A 7 13.18 25.50 7.30
CA PHE A 7 11.99 25.51 8.18
C PHE A 7 10.67 25.41 7.39
N HIS A 8 10.63 25.97 6.18
CA HIS A 8 9.48 25.88 5.28
C HIS A 8 9.50 24.62 4.38
N SER A 9 10.50 23.73 4.51
CA SER A 9 10.60 22.45 3.78
C SER A 9 9.86 21.30 4.45
N MET A 10 8.65 21.55 4.97
CA MET A 10 7.94 20.59 5.81
C MET A 10 7.46 19.33 5.09
N TRP A 11 7.25 19.40 3.77
CA TRP A 11 6.77 18.27 2.98
C TRP A 11 7.88 17.40 2.42
N VAL A 12 9.14 17.88 2.44
CA VAL A 12 10.28 17.13 1.92
C VAL A 12 10.45 15.77 2.62
N PRO A 13 10.38 15.65 3.96
CA PRO A 13 10.43 14.34 4.63
C PRO A 13 9.30 13.41 4.18
N GLN A 14 8.11 13.95 3.89
CA GLN A 14 6.97 13.17 3.42
C GLN A 14 7.16 12.69 1.98
N ILE A 15 7.69 13.53 1.11
CA ILE A 15 8.05 13.18 -0.28
C ILE A 15 9.06 12.04 -0.28
N VAL A 16 10.10 12.12 0.56
CA VAL A 16 11.11 11.07 0.74
C VAL A 16 10.46 9.78 1.26
N ARG A 17 9.58 9.86 2.25
CA ARG A 17 8.85 8.69 2.77
C ARG A 17 7.94 8.05 1.72
N ASN A 18 7.28 8.85 0.87
CA ASN A 18 6.45 8.34 -0.23
C ASN A 18 7.30 7.55 -1.23
N ILE A 19 8.48 8.06 -1.56
CA ILE A 19 9.45 7.40 -2.43
C ILE A 19 9.89 6.07 -1.81
N THR A 20 10.35 6.06 -0.56
CA THR A 20 10.87 4.82 0.05
C THR A 20 9.82 3.74 0.25
N ARG A 21 8.56 4.12 0.45
CA ARG A 21 7.45 3.17 0.70
C ARG A 21 6.56 2.92 -0.51
N GLY A 22 6.84 3.54 -1.66
CA GLY A 22 5.98 3.48 -2.85
C GLY A 22 4.53 3.93 -2.63
N THR A 23 4.26 4.72 -1.58
CA THR A 23 2.89 5.06 -1.17
C THR A 23 2.35 6.25 -1.98
N ARG A 24 1.17 6.09 -2.60
CA ARG A 24 0.54 7.15 -3.42
C ARG A 24 -0.45 8.04 -2.66
N LYS A 25 -1.03 7.58 -1.55
CA LYS A 25 -2.06 8.30 -0.78
C LYS A 25 -1.73 8.34 0.71
N ALA A 26 -0.53 8.84 1.03
CA ALA A 26 -0.05 8.86 2.41
C ALA A 26 -0.78 9.91 3.28
N LEU A 27 -1.21 11.03 2.70
CA LEU A 27 -1.99 12.06 3.40
C LEU A 27 -3.21 12.48 2.59
N GLN A 28 -4.23 12.96 3.31
CA GLN A 28 -5.43 13.52 2.70
C GLN A 28 -5.13 14.86 2.01
N LYS A 29 -5.60 15.03 0.77
CA LYS A 29 -5.41 16.27 -0.02
C LYS A 29 -5.85 17.53 0.72
N ARG A 30 -7.00 17.46 1.41
CA ARG A 30 -7.55 18.58 2.19
C ARG A 30 -6.61 19.02 3.31
N TYR A 31 -5.96 18.06 3.96
CA TYR A 31 -4.97 18.36 5.00
C TYR A 31 -3.74 19.05 4.41
N VAL A 32 -3.20 18.54 3.31
CA VAL A 32 -2.03 19.13 2.63
C VAL A 32 -2.32 20.57 2.19
N VAL A 33 -3.44 20.79 1.52
CA VAL A 33 -3.86 22.13 1.06
C VAL A 33 -4.15 23.06 2.26
N GLY A 34 -4.89 22.60 3.26
CA GLY A 34 -5.24 23.42 4.42
C GLY A 34 -4.00 23.88 5.20
N THR A 35 -3.07 22.96 5.51
CA THR A 35 -1.83 23.30 6.21
C THR A 35 -0.93 24.23 5.40
N THR A 36 -0.84 24.04 4.08
CA THR A 36 0.01 24.89 3.22
C THR A 36 -0.55 26.29 3.06
N VAL A 37 -1.86 26.43 2.87
CA VAL A 37 -2.54 27.72 2.82
C VAL A 37 -2.38 28.46 4.14
N LEU A 38 -2.65 27.80 5.28
CA LEU A 38 -2.52 28.44 6.59
C LEU A 38 -1.10 28.97 6.82
N ARG A 39 -0.07 28.20 6.46
CA ARG A 39 1.33 28.64 6.60
C ARG A 39 1.70 29.72 5.58
N ALA A 40 1.22 29.64 4.35
CA ALA A 40 1.42 30.68 3.35
C ALA A 40 0.82 32.02 3.81
N LEU A 41 -0.39 32.00 4.39
CA LEU A 41 -1.02 33.19 4.95
C LEU A 41 -0.19 33.82 6.07
N LEU A 42 0.40 33.02 6.97
CA LEU A 42 1.29 33.54 8.00
C LEU A 42 2.52 34.23 7.40
N VAL A 43 3.17 33.61 6.42
CA VAL A 43 4.35 34.21 5.75
C VAL A 43 3.99 35.49 5.01
N LEU A 44 2.87 35.50 4.28
CA LEU A 44 2.38 36.68 3.57
C LEU A 44 2.02 37.80 4.53
N TYR A 45 1.35 37.48 5.64
CA TYR A 45 1.03 38.46 6.68
C TYR A 45 2.30 39.07 7.24
N TYR A 46 3.27 38.28 7.70
CA TYR A 46 4.46 38.84 8.38
C TYR A 46 5.47 39.56 7.48
N PHE A 47 5.57 39.19 6.20
CA PHE A 47 6.68 39.66 5.34
C PHE A 47 6.25 40.37 4.06
N VAL A 48 4.96 40.38 3.73
CA VAL A 48 4.44 41.03 2.50
C VAL A 48 3.46 42.15 2.84
N CYS A 49 2.66 42.03 3.89
CA CYS A 49 1.82 43.13 4.34
C CYS A 49 2.71 44.24 4.95
N PRO A 50 2.50 45.52 4.61
CA PRO A 50 3.28 46.63 5.18
C PRO A 50 2.79 47.02 6.58
N GLU A 51 1.51 46.78 6.87
CA GLU A 51 0.84 47.13 8.13
C GLU A 51 0.79 45.91 9.06
N ASN A 52 1.96 45.41 9.45
CA ASN A 52 2.04 44.24 10.33
C ASN A 52 2.13 44.70 11.77
N ILE A 53 1.50 43.96 12.69
CA ILE A 53 1.60 44.27 14.13
C ILE A 53 3.04 44.22 14.66
N LEU A 54 3.92 43.47 13.99
CA LEU A 54 5.34 43.37 14.32
C LEU A 54 6.22 44.42 13.60
N LEU A 55 5.62 45.30 12.78
CA LEU A 55 6.29 46.34 11.99
C LEU A 55 7.51 45.83 11.21
N LEU A 56 7.43 44.59 10.73
CA LEU A 56 8.49 43.97 9.95
C LEU A 56 8.51 44.54 8.53
N GLU A 57 9.71 44.78 8.00
CA GLU A 57 9.87 45.28 6.64
C GLU A 57 9.38 44.27 5.59
N THR A 58 8.75 44.78 4.54
CA THR A 58 8.32 43.96 3.42
C THR A 58 9.52 43.47 2.62
N ASN A 59 9.63 42.16 2.41
CA ASN A 59 10.80 41.55 1.76
C ASN A 59 10.39 40.70 0.56
N LEU A 60 11.04 40.93 -0.60
CA LEU A 60 10.77 40.19 -1.83
C LEU A 60 11.05 38.68 -1.72
N TRP A 61 11.98 38.27 -0.85
CA TRP A 61 12.28 36.85 -0.60
C TRP A 61 11.08 36.05 -0.07
N ALA A 62 10.08 36.70 0.53
CA ALA A 62 8.85 36.04 0.99
C ALA A 62 8.11 35.34 -0.16
N TYR A 63 8.08 35.94 -1.35
CA TYR A 63 7.51 35.32 -2.54
C TYR A 63 8.26 34.05 -2.94
N GLY A 64 9.59 34.03 -2.76
CA GLY A 64 10.42 32.83 -2.99
C GLY A 64 10.03 31.68 -2.04
N ILE A 65 9.71 31.97 -0.79
CA ILE A 65 9.23 30.97 0.18
C ILE A 65 7.85 30.43 -0.23
N ILE A 66 6.94 31.30 -0.67
CA ILE A 66 5.62 30.88 -1.17
C ILE A 66 5.76 30.00 -2.40
N LEU A 67 6.62 30.37 -3.34
CA LEU A 67 6.92 29.56 -4.52
C LEU A 67 7.50 28.19 -4.13
N TRP A 68 8.42 28.15 -3.16
CA TRP A 68 9.00 26.91 -2.66
C TRP A 68 7.95 25.99 -2.01
N LEU A 69 7.02 26.55 -1.23
CA LEU A 69 5.89 25.79 -0.67
C LEU A 69 4.97 25.24 -1.77
N ALA A 70 4.68 26.03 -2.81
CA ALA A 70 3.88 25.59 -3.95
C ALA A 70 4.54 24.44 -4.71
N ILE A 71 5.87 24.51 -4.93
CA ILE A 71 6.64 23.42 -5.57
C ILE A 71 6.54 22.13 -4.75
N GLN A 72 6.68 22.19 -3.42
CA GLN A 72 6.54 21.02 -2.55
C GLN A 72 5.16 20.35 -2.67
N VAL A 73 4.09 21.14 -2.66
CA VAL A 73 2.71 20.63 -2.82
C VAL A 73 2.49 20.03 -4.20
N LEU A 74 2.99 20.71 -5.24
CA LEU A 74 2.94 20.21 -6.61
C LEU A 74 3.61 18.83 -6.71
N PHE A 75 4.80 18.66 -6.13
CA PHE A 75 5.48 17.37 -6.08
C PHE A 75 4.64 16.28 -5.41
N LEU A 76 4.03 16.56 -4.26
CA LEU A 76 3.15 15.60 -3.58
C LEU A 76 1.94 15.20 -4.44
N VAL A 77 1.32 16.17 -5.12
CA VAL A 77 0.17 15.93 -6.00
C VAL A 77 0.59 15.10 -7.23
N VAL A 78 1.73 15.43 -7.84
CA VAL A 78 2.28 14.69 -8.97
C VAL A 78 2.63 13.25 -8.57
N GLN A 79 3.20 13.03 -7.39
CA GLN A 79 3.47 11.69 -6.84
C GLN A 79 2.19 10.85 -6.67
N GLU A 80 1.04 11.48 -6.40
CA GLU A 80 -0.23 10.75 -6.29
C GLU A 80 -0.73 10.28 -7.68
N TYR A 81 -0.61 11.12 -8.70
CA TYR A 81 -1.09 10.81 -10.05
C TYR A 81 -0.13 9.88 -10.83
N LEU A 82 1.14 10.25 -10.93
CA LEU A 82 2.13 9.50 -11.71
C LEU A 82 2.78 8.36 -10.91
N GLY A 83 2.59 8.36 -9.58
CA GLY A 83 3.22 7.42 -8.66
C GLY A 83 4.45 8.00 -7.96
N ALA A 84 4.78 7.43 -6.80
CA ALA A 84 5.86 7.93 -5.94
C ALA A 84 7.25 7.93 -6.61
N HIS A 85 7.45 7.10 -7.62
CA HIS A 85 8.73 6.86 -8.30
C HIS A 85 8.83 7.50 -9.70
N PHE A 86 7.90 8.37 -10.09
CA PHE A 86 7.84 8.84 -11.49
C PHE A 86 9.15 9.49 -11.99
N PHE A 87 9.92 10.09 -11.08
CA PHE A 87 11.12 10.85 -11.38
C PHE A 87 12.43 10.12 -11.03
N ILE A 88 12.37 8.86 -10.60
CA ILE A 88 13.54 8.14 -10.07
C ILE A 88 13.90 6.97 -11.00
N PRO A 89 15.15 6.88 -11.47
CA PRO A 89 15.63 5.71 -12.21
C PRO A 89 15.48 4.42 -11.40
N LYS A 90 15.15 3.31 -12.08
CA LYS A 90 14.90 1.99 -11.45
C LYS A 90 16.01 1.52 -10.49
N GLY A 91 17.26 1.95 -10.70
CA GLY A 91 18.41 1.57 -9.87
C GLY A 91 18.59 2.35 -8.55
N TRP A 92 17.89 3.47 -8.34
CA TRP A 92 17.98 4.27 -7.10
C TRP A 92 16.86 3.97 -6.11
N ILE A 93 16.02 3.01 -6.44
CA ILE A 93 14.80 2.69 -5.71
C ILE A 93 15.10 1.53 -4.75
N SER A 94 15.27 1.86 -3.46
CA SER A 94 15.30 0.88 -2.39
C SER A 94 13.86 0.65 -1.90
N ILE A 95 13.05 -0.07 -2.67
CA ILE A 95 11.79 -0.61 -2.14
C ILE A 95 12.22 -1.68 -1.13
N PRO A 96 11.78 -1.61 0.14
CA PRO A 96 11.91 -2.75 1.04
C PRO A 96 11.25 -3.93 0.34
N GLU A 97 12.03 -4.95 -0.02
CA GLU A 97 11.54 -6.11 -0.77
C GLU A 97 10.33 -6.68 -0.03
N VAL A 98 9.13 -6.40 -0.54
CA VAL A 98 7.89 -6.94 0.00
C VAL A 98 7.97 -8.42 -0.31
N TYR A 99 8.19 -9.23 0.72
CA TYR A 99 8.34 -10.66 0.57
C TYR A 99 7.06 -11.22 -0.06
N ASP A 100 7.19 -11.89 -1.21
CA ASP A 100 6.04 -12.53 -1.85
C ASP A 100 5.68 -13.79 -1.06
N TYR A 101 4.71 -13.66 -0.16
CA TYR A 101 4.15 -14.76 0.62
C TYR A 101 3.47 -15.83 -0.23
N HIS A 102 3.42 -15.66 -1.54
CA HIS A 102 2.54 -16.39 -2.40
C HIS A 102 3.24 -16.81 -3.70
N PRO A 103 4.28 -17.65 -3.61
CA PRO A 103 4.91 -18.20 -4.80
C PRO A 103 3.90 -19.00 -5.62
N ASN A 104 3.94 -18.82 -6.94
CA ASN A 104 3.18 -19.64 -7.87
C ASN A 104 3.78 -21.05 -7.86
N LEU A 105 3.12 -21.99 -7.19
CA LEU A 105 3.46 -23.40 -7.31
C LEU A 105 2.94 -23.87 -8.66
N MET A 106 3.82 -24.37 -9.53
CA MET A 106 3.36 -25.07 -10.72
C MET A 106 2.58 -26.30 -10.26
N SER A 107 1.31 -26.35 -10.63
CA SER A 107 0.46 -27.50 -10.36
C SER A 107 0.87 -28.61 -11.30
N ASP A 108 1.36 -29.72 -10.75
CA ASP A 108 1.49 -30.95 -11.51
C ASP A 108 0.08 -31.54 -11.70
N PRO A 109 -0.43 -31.65 -12.94
CA PRO A 109 -1.77 -32.17 -13.20
C PRO A 109 -1.91 -33.67 -12.90
N GLU A 110 -0.82 -34.38 -12.60
CA GLU A 110 -0.82 -35.83 -12.37
C GLU A 110 -0.89 -36.21 -10.87
N ALA A 111 -0.86 -35.23 -9.96
CA ALA A 111 -0.96 -35.44 -8.51
C ALA A 111 -2.42 -35.34 -8.01
N PRO A 112 -3.04 -36.44 -7.52
CA PRO A 112 -4.48 -36.51 -7.21
C PRO A 112 -4.91 -35.72 -5.96
N GLU A 113 -3.97 -35.25 -5.15
CA GLU A 113 -4.26 -34.51 -3.92
C GLU A 113 -3.10 -33.54 -3.62
N GLN A 114 -3.27 -32.27 -3.99
CA GLN A 114 -2.28 -31.22 -3.67
C GLN A 114 -2.46 -30.74 -2.23
N ASN A 115 -2.41 -31.67 -1.28
CA ASN A 115 -2.34 -31.37 0.15
C ASN A 115 -0.91 -30.95 0.48
N LEU A 116 -0.73 -29.71 0.95
CA LEU A 116 0.56 -29.12 1.32
C LEU A 116 0.91 -29.35 2.80
N GLY A 117 0.11 -30.15 3.50
CA GLY A 117 0.20 -30.41 4.93
C GLY A 117 -0.83 -29.63 5.75
N ASP A 118 -0.80 -29.82 7.06
CA ASP A 118 -1.76 -29.21 7.98
C ASP A 118 -1.34 -27.82 8.43
N CYS A 119 -2.30 -26.90 8.55
CA CYS A 119 -2.03 -25.56 9.03
C CYS A 119 -1.78 -25.54 10.54
N ALA A 120 -0.60 -25.11 10.98
CA ALA A 120 -0.25 -25.04 12.41
C ALA A 120 -1.11 -24.10 13.28
N ILE A 121 -2.00 -23.30 12.68
CA ILE A 121 -2.91 -22.39 13.40
C ILE A 121 -4.29 -23.04 13.62
N CYS A 122 -4.93 -23.50 12.54
CA CYS A 122 -6.29 -24.02 12.59
C CYS A 122 -6.34 -25.56 12.60
N LEU A 123 -5.23 -26.23 12.28
CA LEU A 123 -5.07 -27.68 12.21
C LEU A 123 -5.83 -28.37 11.07
N GLU A 124 -6.39 -27.62 10.12
CA GLU A 124 -6.96 -28.16 8.88
C GLU A 124 -5.92 -28.30 7.75
N PRO A 125 -6.12 -29.26 6.81
CA PRO A 125 -5.24 -29.47 5.67
C PRO A 125 -5.26 -28.29 4.70
N ILE A 126 -4.08 -27.93 4.20
CA ILE A 126 -3.87 -26.85 3.23
C ILE A 126 -3.93 -27.44 1.83
N VAL A 127 -4.93 -27.04 1.04
CA VAL A 127 -5.07 -27.47 -0.36
C VAL A 127 -4.58 -26.38 -1.31
N ALA A 128 -3.71 -26.72 -2.28
CA ALA A 128 -3.20 -25.74 -3.25
C ALA A 128 -4.24 -25.34 -4.30
N ARG A 129 -5.24 -26.20 -4.55
CA ARG A 129 -6.34 -25.96 -5.49
C ARG A 129 -7.59 -26.68 -4.99
N GLN A 130 -8.63 -25.94 -4.61
CA GLN A 130 -9.98 -26.51 -4.59
C GLN A 130 -10.45 -26.64 -6.04
N GLU A 131 -10.52 -27.87 -6.55
CA GLU A 131 -11.41 -28.16 -7.67
C GLU A 131 -12.85 -27.95 -7.17
N GLY A 132 -13.51 -26.90 -7.64
CA GLY A 132 -14.93 -26.67 -7.37
C GLY A 132 -15.24 -25.83 -6.12
N ALA A 133 -14.79 -24.58 -6.07
CA ALA A 133 -15.48 -23.57 -5.26
C ALA A 133 -16.82 -23.19 -5.94
N THR A 134 -17.80 -24.09 -5.93
CA THR A 134 -19.21 -23.66 -6.00
C THR A 134 -19.50 -22.93 -4.71
N PHE A 135 -19.71 -21.62 -4.80
CA PHE A 135 -20.24 -20.80 -3.72
C PHE A 135 -21.53 -21.45 -3.20
N GLY A 136 -21.47 -22.07 -2.02
CA GLY A 136 -22.65 -22.47 -1.28
C GLY A 136 -23.35 -21.22 -0.76
N ASN A 137 -24.49 -20.88 -1.35
CA ASN A 137 -25.47 -20.00 -0.73
C ASN A 137 -26.63 -20.86 -0.24
N GLU A 138 -27.06 -20.60 0.98
CA GLU A 138 -28.12 -21.33 1.65
C GLU A 138 -29.52 -21.01 1.06
N LYS A 139 -30.33 -22.08 0.93
CA LYS A 139 -31.82 -22.17 0.89
C LYS A 139 -32.62 -21.90 -0.40
N ALA A 140 -33.53 -22.87 -0.60
CA ALA A 140 -34.89 -22.83 -1.17
C ALA A 140 -35.09 -23.11 -2.68
N GLY A 141 -35.90 -24.14 -2.95
CA GLY A 141 -36.84 -24.14 -4.08
C GLY A 141 -36.50 -25.08 -5.23
N ASP A 142 -37.23 -26.19 -5.30
CA ASP A 142 -37.37 -27.08 -6.45
C ASP A 142 -37.82 -26.30 -7.70
N GLY A 143 -37.14 -26.47 -8.83
CA GLY A 143 -37.37 -25.65 -10.02
C GLY A 143 -36.43 -25.96 -11.18
N HIS A 144 -36.76 -27.02 -11.89
CA HIS A 144 -36.25 -27.48 -13.19
C HIS A 144 -35.83 -26.36 -14.19
N LEU A 145 -34.62 -26.48 -14.77
CA LEU A 145 -34.27 -26.44 -16.21
C LEU A 145 -32.82 -25.93 -16.44
N ASN A 146 -32.00 -26.77 -17.06
CA ASN A 146 -30.64 -26.47 -17.53
C ASN A 146 -30.68 -25.44 -18.68
N PRO A 147 -29.61 -24.62 -18.82
CA PRO A 147 -28.99 -24.54 -20.12
C PRO A 147 -27.47 -24.70 -20.07
N VAL A 148 -27.02 -25.56 -20.99
CA VAL A 148 -25.65 -25.66 -21.50
C VAL A 148 -25.18 -24.28 -21.97
N GLY A 149 -24.03 -23.83 -21.47
CA GLY A 149 -23.44 -22.53 -21.77
C GLY A 149 -21.92 -22.58 -21.70
N THR A 150 -21.32 -23.27 -22.66
CA THR A 150 -19.90 -23.21 -23.02
C THR A 150 -19.51 -21.76 -23.31
N GLY A 151 -18.65 -21.15 -22.49
CA GLY A 151 -18.11 -19.81 -22.82
C GLY A 151 -17.64 -18.91 -21.67
N ALA A 152 -17.79 -19.29 -20.40
CA ALA A 152 -17.46 -18.41 -19.26
C ALA A 152 -16.16 -18.76 -18.50
N SER A 153 -15.34 -19.71 -18.98
CA SER A 153 -14.17 -20.19 -18.23
C SER A 153 -12.87 -19.37 -18.39
N LEU A 154 -12.82 -18.36 -19.27
CA LEU A 154 -11.56 -17.61 -19.53
C LEU A 154 -11.41 -16.30 -18.74
N LEU A 155 -12.43 -15.82 -18.02
CA LEU A 155 -12.37 -14.56 -17.26
C LEU A 155 -12.40 -14.72 -15.73
N ILE A 156 -12.37 -15.94 -15.20
CA ILE A 156 -12.42 -16.21 -13.74
C ILE A 156 -11.01 -16.44 -13.13
N ASN A 157 -9.92 -16.27 -13.90
CA ASN A 157 -8.56 -16.50 -13.38
C ASN A 157 -7.92 -15.29 -12.66
N ALA A 158 -8.58 -14.13 -12.61
CA ALA A 158 -8.00 -12.91 -12.04
C ALA A 158 -8.18 -12.75 -10.52
N GLY A 159 -8.83 -13.70 -9.84
CA GLY A 159 -9.23 -13.54 -8.44
C GLY A 159 -9.24 -14.81 -7.62
N MET A 160 -8.49 -15.84 -7.99
CA MET A 160 -8.30 -16.98 -7.10
C MET A 160 -7.50 -16.49 -5.89
N ARG A 161 -8.19 -16.21 -4.79
CA ARG A 161 -7.56 -15.91 -3.49
C ARG A 161 -6.59 -17.05 -3.24
N ARG A 162 -5.30 -16.76 -3.25
CA ARG A 162 -4.26 -17.75 -2.98
C ARG A 162 -4.54 -18.30 -1.56
N GLN A 163 -4.85 -19.58 -1.46
CA GLN A 163 -5.38 -20.20 -0.23
C GLN A 163 -4.30 -20.47 0.81
N TYR A 164 -3.03 -20.46 0.39
CA TYR A 164 -1.86 -20.71 1.20
C TYR A 164 -0.88 -19.54 1.13
N ALA A 165 -0.09 -19.38 2.19
CA ALA A 165 1.00 -18.43 2.29
C ALA A 165 2.28 -19.14 2.76
N PHE A 166 3.39 -18.83 2.08
CA PHE A 166 4.74 -19.22 2.44
C PHE A 166 5.39 -18.13 3.27
N THR A 167 6.07 -18.52 4.34
CA THR A 167 6.89 -17.62 5.14
C THR A 167 8.36 -17.69 4.69
N PRO A 168 9.20 -16.67 4.98
CA PRO A 168 10.65 -16.73 4.69
C PRO A 168 11.37 -17.91 5.34
N CYS A 169 10.81 -18.45 6.43
CA CYS A 169 11.29 -19.65 7.10
C CYS A 169 10.73 -20.95 6.49
N SER A 170 10.14 -20.91 5.29
CA SER A 170 9.58 -22.03 4.52
C SER A 170 8.39 -22.78 5.16
N HIS A 171 7.75 -22.22 6.19
CA HIS A 171 6.51 -22.79 6.73
C HIS A 171 5.29 -22.32 5.92
N ILE A 172 4.37 -23.26 5.69
CA ILE A 172 3.16 -23.09 4.88
C ILE A 172 1.94 -23.03 5.79
N MET A 173 1.08 -22.04 5.58
CA MET A 173 -0.10 -21.80 6.40
C MET A 173 -1.23 -21.28 5.52
N HIS A 174 -2.50 -21.37 5.97
CA HIS A 174 -3.57 -20.64 5.30
C HIS A 174 -3.32 -19.14 5.34
N THR A 175 -3.55 -18.45 4.23
CA THR A 175 -3.35 -17.00 4.12
C THR A 175 -4.18 -16.24 5.14
N ALA A 176 -5.45 -16.61 5.30
CA ALA A 176 -6.35 -15.99 6.28
C ALA A 176 -5.86 -16.18 7.73
N CYS A 177 -5.37 -17.38 8.06
CA CYS A 177 -4.83 -17.69 9.39
C CYS A 177 -3.55 -16.90 9.67
N LEU A 178 -2.62 -16.85 8.70
CA LEU A 178 -1.37 -16.09 8.83
C LEU A 178 -1.64 -14.58 8.99
N GLU A 179 -2.55 -14.02 8.19
CA GLU A 179 -2.91 -12.60 8.26
C GLU A 179 -3.54 -12.23 9.61
N GLN A 180 -4.44 -13.09 10.12
CA GLN A 180 -5.02 -12.89 11.45
C GLN A 180 -3.98 -13.01 12.57
N TRP A 181 -3.04 -13.95 12.46
CA TRP A 181 -1.96 -14.12 13.41
C TRP A 181 -1.01 -12.92 13.42
N MET A 182 -0.62 -12.41 12.24
CA MET A 182 0.29 -11.27 12.08
C MET A 182 -0.29 -9.96 12.61
N ARG A 183 -1.63 -9.83 12.70
CA ARG A 183 -2.28 -8.70 13.39
C ARG A 183 -1.99 -8.69 14.90
N VAL A 184 -1.66 -9.84 15.50
CA VAL A 184 -1.34 -9.96 16.93
C VAL A 184 0.17 -10.05 17.15
N LYS A 185 0.88 -10.91 16.41
CA LYS A 185 2.34 -11.07 16.50
C LYS A 185 2.95 -11.34 15.13
N SER A 186 3.93 -10.54 14.72
CA SER A 186 4.71 -10.71 13.49
C SER A 186 5.83 -11.76 13.64
N ILE A 187 5.48 -12.95 14.13
CA ILE A 187 6.39 -14.10 14.24
C ILE A 187 5.74 -15.34 13.63
N CYS A 188 6.53 -16.22 13.03
CA CYS A 188 6.04 -17.51 12.53
C CYS A 188 5.52 -18.37 13.71
N PRO A 189 4.31 -18.96 13.64
CA PRO A 189 3.80 -19.82 14.71
C PRO A 189 4.57 -21.14 14.84
N SER A 190 5.14 -21.64 13.76
CA SER A 190 5.91 -22.90 13.76
C SER A 190 7.30 -22.73 14.36
N CYS A 191 8.06 -21.71 13.95
CA CYS A 191 9.48 -21.56 14.34
C CYS A 191 9.84 -20.24 15.05
N ARG A 192 8.88 -19.34 15.28
CA ARG A 192 9.05 -18.05 15.98
C ARG A 192 10.03 -17.05 15.33
N THR A 193 10.48 -17.31 14.11
CA THR A 193 11.26 -16.35 13.31
C THR A 193 10.43 -15.08 13.05
N PRO A 194 11.01 -13.87 13.17
CA PRO A 194 10.30 -12.63 12.84
C PRO A 194 9.94 -12.60 11.36
N LEU A 195 8.71 -12.18 11.05
CA LEU A 195 8.20 -12.09 9.69
C LEU A 195 8.23 -10.63 9.19
N PRO A 196 8.55 -10.40 7.90
CA PRO A 196 8.38 -9.08 7.28
C PRO A 196 6.89 -8.66 7.30
N PRO A 197 6.57 -7.37 7.14
CA PRO A 197 5.19 -6.94 7.02
C PRO A 197 4.56 -7.46 5.71
N LEU A 198 3.28 -7.82 5.78
CA LEU A 198 2.43 -8.13 4.61
C LEU A 198 2.17 -6.89 3.75
#